data_AF-A0AA37K0L1-F1
#
_entry.id   AF-A0AA37K0L1-F1
#
_cell.length_a   1.000
_cell.length_b   1.000
_cell.length_c   1.000
_cell.angle_alpha   90.00
_cell.angle_beta   90.00
_cell.angle_gamma   90.00
#
_symmetry.space_group_name_H-M   'P 1'
#
loop_
_entity.id
_entity.type
_entity.pdbx_description
1 polymer ?
#
loop_
_entity_poly.entity_id
_entity_poly.type
_entity_poly.pdbx_seq_one_letter_code
_entity_poly.pdbx_strand_id
1 'polypeptide(L)'
;MNRLNASPYSAVEKQGMIIAGLNNLHSCGPVFDGVNFDGDDALAIIESGKANYVDILGGFNRDEFHYYYDFCDMKKMDDTTLVNLFGKYAHYAKRTLERQVPEGDDRKMIDVVSKYLYGNATIQLFDAYAKAGRGNRLYLYRLDWDKMPMRAHHGIDSAFVMGDDKEWPGVETYEGFEELSATILGAWKTFIKDAYPQAPGMPEWPVYTADDKRLMRFDTTVEVIDAPKVDLDPDIPHQIFAL
;
A
#
# COMPACT_ATOMS: atom_id res chain seq x y z
N MET A 1 -6.22 13.04 -41.35
CA MET A 1 -6.30 12.56 -39.95
C MET A 1 -6.45 11.04 -39.97
N ASN A 2 -5.36 10.31 -39.80
CA ASN A 2 -5.43 8.85 -39.68
C ASN A 2 -5.97 8.51 -38.29
N ARG A 3 -7.23 8.08 -38.22
CA ARG A 3 -7.75 7.41 -37.02
C ARG A 3 -6.97 6.09 -36.89
N LEU A 4 -6.19 5.96 -35.83
CA LEU A 4 -5.63 4.67 -35.45
C LEU A 4 -6.81 3.73 -35.15
N ASN A 5 -7.14 2.86 -36.09
CA ASN A 5 -8.03 1.72 -35.89
C ASN A 5 -7.30 0.64 -35.06
N ALA A 6 -6.79 1.01 -33.89
CA ALA A 6 -6.30 0.05 -32.92
C ALA A 6 -7.52 -0.54 -32.21
N SER A 7 -7.69 -1.86 -32.27
CA SER A 7 -8.58 -2.56 -31.36
C SER A 7 -8.17 -2.21 -29.91
N PRO A 8 -9.11 -2.06 -28.96
CA PRO A 8 -8.78 -1.86 -27.55
C PRO A 8 -7.72 -2.86 -27.04
N TYR A 9 -7.78 -4.11 -27.49
CA TYR A 9 -6.79 -5.14 -27.18
C TYR A 9 -5.38 -4.80 -27.69
N SER A 10 -5.27 -4.34 -28.94
CA SER A 10 -3.98 -3.95 -29.51
C SER A 10 -3.38 -2.69 -28.86
N ALA A 11 -4.21 -1.84 -28.26
CA ALA A 11 -3.75 -0.70 -27.47
C ALA A 11 -3.20 -1.17 -26.11
N VAL A 12 -3.89 -2.08 -25.43
CA VAL A 12 -3.44 -2.70 -24.17
C VAL A 12 -2.17 -3.52 -24.38
N GLU A 13 -2.05 -4.30 -25.45
CA GLU A 13 -0.83 -5.06 -25.77
C GLU A 13 0.35 -4.13 -26.01
N LYS A 14 0.17 -3.07 -26.80
CA LYS A 14 1.23 -2.08 -27.05
C LYS A 14 1.60 -1.30 -25.79
N GLN A 15 0.62 -0.95 -24.97
CA GLN A 15 0.85 -0.35 -23.65
C GLN A 15 1.64 -1.31 -22.77
N GLY A 16 1.28 -2.60 -22.74
CA GLY A 16 2.02 -3.63 -22.03
C GLY A 16 3.47 -3.74 -22.50
N MET A 17 3.73 -3.65 -23.81
CA MET A 17 5.10 -3.65 -24.36
C MET A 17 5.90 -2.39 -23.98
N ILE A 18 5.24 -1.23 -23.94
CA ILE A 18 5.87 0.03 -23.51
C ILE A 18 6.16 -0.01 -22.01
N ILE A 19 5.19 -0.42 -21.18
CA ILE A 19 5.32 -0.52 -19.72
C ILE A 19 6.36 -1.57 -19.34
N ALA A 20 6.32 -2.76 -19.95
CA ALA A 20 7.29 -3.82 -19.71
C ALA A 20 8.70 -3.43 -20.16
N GLY A 21 8.83 -2.60 -21.20
CA GLY A 21 10.12 -2.04 -21.61
C GLY A 21 10.65 -0.95 -20.68
N LEU A 22 9.78 -0.29 -19.91
CA LEU A 22 10.15 0.80 -18.99
C LEU A 22 10.47 0.30 -17.57
N ASN A 23 10.09 -0.93 -17.20
CA ASN A 23 10.23 -1.47 -15.84
C ASN A 23 9.76 -0.49 -14.75
N ASN A 24 8.71 0.28 -15.04
CA ASN A 24 8.26 1.40 -14.21
C ASN A 24 6.81 1.15 -13.73
N LEU A 25 6.66 1.04 -12.40
CA LEU A 25 5.39 0.81 -11.69
C LEU A 25 4.36 1.92 -11.91
N HIS A 26 4.80 3.10 -12.33
CA HIS A 26 4.01 4.33 -12.40
C HIS A 26 3.92 4.90 -13.82
N SER A 27 4.17 4.06 -14.85
CA SER A 27 4.09 4.45 -16.26
C SER A 27 2.70 4.97 -16.66
N CYS A 28 1.65 4.55 -15.95
CA CYS A 28 0.28 5.01 -16.11
C CYS A 28 -0.37 5.15 -14.73
N GLY A 29 -1.18 6.18 -14.52
CA GLY A 29 -1.82 6.43 -13.24
C GLY A 29 -2.78 7.62 -13.28
N PRO A 30 -3.43 7.95 -12.14
CA PRO A 30 -4.27 9.13 -12.04
C PRO A 30 -3.45 10.41 -12.29
N VAL A 31 -4.10 11.40 -12.92
CA VAL A 31 -3.53 12.73 -13.15
C VAL A 31 -4.52 13.79 -12.68
N PHE A 32 -4.00 14.93 -12.25
CA PHE A 32 -4.81 16.10 -11.96
C PHE A 32 -5.25 16.77 -13.25
N ASP A 33 -6.44 16.39 -13.73
CA ASP A 33 -7.01 16.80 -15.01
C ASP A 33 -7.95 18.02 -14.91
N GLY A 34 -8.23 18.49 -13.68
CA GLY A 34 -9.20 19.55 -13.42
C GLY A 34 -10.66 19.14 -13.69
N VAL A 35 -10.92 17.83 -13.83
CA VAL A 35 -12.25 17.25 -14.03
C VAL A 35 -12.58 16.24 -12.92
N ASN A 36 -11.70 15.25 -12.75
CA ASN A 36 -11.80 14.24 -11.70
C ASN A 36 -10.98 14.65 -10.47
N PHE A 37 -9.82 15.28 -10.68
CA PHE A 37 -8.96 15.76 -9.60
C PHE A 37 -8.53 17.21 -9.87
N ASP A 38 -8.92 18.11 -8.96
CA ASP A 38 -8.46 19.50 -8.94
C ASP A 38 -7.04 19.62 -8.38
N GLY A 39 -6.31 20.68 -8.76
CA GLY A 39 -5.03 21.03 -8.13
C GLY A 39 -3.91 20.06 -8.50
N ASP A 40 -2.99 19.81 -7.57
CA ASP A 40 -1.83 18.93 -7.74
C ASP A 40 -1.44 18.21 -6.43
N ASP A 41 -2.30 18.28 -5.40
CA ASP A 41 -2.05 17.77 -4.06
C ASP A 41 -3.29 17.03 -3.53
N ALA A 42 -3.25 15.70 -3.56
CA ALA A 42 -4.37 14.86 -3.15
C ALA A 42 -4.64 14.95 -1.64
N LEU A 43 -3.60 15.09 -0.82
CA LEU A 43 -3.76 15.19 0.63
C LEU A 43 -4.39 16.53 1.01
N ALA A 44 -3.98 17.63 0.38
CA ALA A 44 -4.59 18.94 0.61
C ALA A 44 -6.08 18.97 0.25
N ILE A 45 -6.49 18.26 -0.81
CA ILE A 45 -7.91 18.11 -1.17
C ILE A 45 -8.68 17.39 -0.05
N ILE A 46 -8.12 16.31 0.51
CA ILE A 46 -8.73 15.57 1.61
C ILE A 46 -8.80 16.42 2.87
N GLU A 47 -7.69 17.04 3.27
CA GLU A 47 -7.59 17.91 4.45
C GLU A 47 -8.55 19.10 4.38
N SER A 48 -8.76 19.67 3.19
CA SER A 48 -9.72 20.76 2.98
C SER A 48 -11.20 20.33 3.06
N GLY A 49 -11.45 19.01 3.14
CA GLY A 49 -12.78 18.43 3.18
C GLY A 49 -13.52 18.41 1.83
N LYS A 50 -12.83 18.65 0.72
CA LYS A 50 -13.39 18.57 -0.63
C LYS A 50 -13.53 17.13 -1.14
N ALA A 51 -12.76 16.19 -0.60
CA ALA A 51 -12.93 14.77 -0.90
C ALA A 51 -14.33 14.28 -0.49
N ASN A 52 -14.80 13.17 -1.07
CA ASN A 52 -16.07 12.57 -0.67
C ASN A 52 -16.05 12.09 0.78
N TYR A 53 -17.18 12.20 1.47
CA TYR A 53 -17.33 11.64 2.80
C TYR A 53 -17.57 10.13 2.71
N VAL A 54 -16.64 9.33 3.22
CA VAL A 54 -16.73 7.87 3.31
C VAL A 54 -16.07 7.36 4.59
N ASP A 55 -16.64 6.35 5.22
CA ASP A 55 -15.92 5.58 6.24
C ASP A 55 -14.84 4.74 5.52
N ILE A 56 -13.65 4.59 6.13
CA ILE A 56 -12.47 3.99 5.48
C ILE A 56 -11.95 2.84 6.33
N LEU A 57 -11.81 1.68 5.69
CA LEU A 57 -10.98 0.58 6.16
C LEU A 57 -9.88 0.38 5.13
N GLY A 58 -8.62 0.41 5.57
CA GLY A 58 -7.47 0.29 4.68
C GLY A 58 -6.21 -0.05 5.44
N GLY A 59 -5.17 -0.42 4.72
CA GLY A 59 -3.93 -0.87 5.33
C GLY A 59 -2.81 -1.06 4.32
N PHE A 60 -1.74 -1.68 4.81
CA PHE A 60 -0.56 -2.04 4.03
C PHE A 60 0.06 -3.30 4.62
N ASN A 61 0.86 -4.00 3.83
CA ASN A 61 1.57 -5.19 4.26
C ASN A 61 2.95 -4.78 4.80
N ARG A 62 3.51 -5.55 5.73
CA ARG A 62 4.81 -5.19 6.35
C ARG A 62 5.97 -5.28 5.36
N ASP A 63 5.92 -6.26 4.46
CA ASP A 63 6.99 -6.64 3.56
C ASP A 63 6.60 -6.39 2.08
N GLU A 64 5.80 -5.36 1.78
CA GLU A 64 5.25 -5.03 0.44
C GLU A 64 6.25 -5.26 -0.71
N PHE A 65 7.46 -4.72 -0.56
CA PHE A 65 8.47 -4.75 -1.60
C PHE A 65 9.05 -6.14 -1.86
N HIS A 66 8.78 -7.13 -1.00
CA HIS A 66 9.27 -8.50 -1.18
C HIS A 66 8.70 -9.16 -2.45
N TYR A 67 7.48 -8.79 -2.86
CA TYR A 67 6.92 -9.22 -4.14
C TYR A 67 7.81 -8.82 -5.30
N TYR A 68 8.18 -7.54 -5.40
CA TYR A 68 9.02 -7.02 -6.47
C TYR A 68 10.46 -7.55 -6.39
N TYR A 69 10.97 -7.73 -5.17
CA TYR A 69 12.29 -8.31 -4.95
C TYR A 69 12.38 -9.73 -5.51
N ASP A 70 11.41 -10.61 -5.26
CA ASP A 70 11.45 -12.01 -5.74
C ASP A 70 10.84 -12.20 -7.13
N PHE A 71 9.62 -11.70 -7.34
CA PHE A 71 8.85 -11.94 -8.57
C PHE A 71 9.34 -11.08 -9.74
N CYS A 72 9.75 -9.84 -9.48
CA CYS A 72 10.25 -8.92 -10.52
C CYS A 72 11.79 -8.87 -10.59
N ASP A 73 12.49 -9.71 -9.82
CA ASP A 73 13.96 -9.76 -9.70
C ASP A 73 14.59 -8.39 -9.38
N MET A 74 13.89 -7.53 -8.62
CA MET A 74 14.35 -6.20 -8.25
C MET A 74 15.27 -6.25 -7.02
N LYS A 75 16.37 -7.00 -7.12
CA LYS A 75 17.31 -7.27 -6.03
C LYS A 75 18.19 -6.08 -5.67
N LYS A 76 18.37 -5.12 -6.58
CA LYS A 76 19.30 -4.00 -6.43
C LYS A 76 18.61 -2.65 -6.58
N MET A 77 18.92 -1.74 -5.68
CA MET A 77 18.49 -0.34 -5.71
C MET A 77 19.55 0.52 -6.42
N ASP A 78 19.85 0.21 -7.67
CA ASP A 78 20.69 1.08 -8.51
C ASP A 78 19.92 2.32 -8.99
N ASP A 79 20.62 3.26 -9.62
CA ASP A 79 20.01 4.52 -10.07
C ASP A 79 18.85 4.28 -11.05
N THR A 80 18.90 3.22 -11.86
CA THR A 80 17.81 2.89 -12.81
C THR A 80 16.58 2.42 -12.04
N THR A 81 16.74 1.46 -11.13
CA THR A 81 15.65 0.97 -10.28
C THR A 81 15.02 2.11 -9.47
N LEU A 82 15.85 2.97 -8.88
CA LEU A 82 15.37 4.09 -8.07
C LEU A 82 14.61 5.12 -8.91
N VAL A 83 15.07 5.46 -10.11
CA VAL A 83 14.32 6.33 -11.04
C VAL A 83 13.02 5.69 -11.47
N ASN A 84 12.99 4.38 -11.69
CA ASN A 84 11.75 3.70 -12.07
C ASN A 84 10.73 3.65 -10.94
N LEU A 85 11.17 3.55 -9.68
CA LEU A 85 10.31 3.51 -8.51
C LEU A 85 9.86 4.90 -8.03
N PHE A 86 10.74 5.90 -8.11
CA PHE A 86 10.52 7.21 -7.45
C PHE A 86 10.61 8.40 -8.40
N GLY A 87 10.95 8.19 -9.68
CA GLY A 87 11.07 9.25 -10.68
C GLY A 87 12.07 10.33 -10.25
N LYS A 88 11.68 11.60 -10.33
CA LYS A 88 12.51 12.74 -9.92
C LYS A 88 12.87 12.77 -8.42
N TYR A 89 12.27 11.91 -7.59
CA TYR A 89 12.56 11.79 -6.16
C TYR A 89 13.54 10.65 -5.81
N ALA A 90 14.06 9.95 -6.83
CA ALA A 90 15.00 8.84 -6.68
C ALA A 90 16.21 9.14 -5.78
N HIS A 91 16.77 10.35 -5.87
CA HIS A 91 17.94 10.74 -5.07
C HIS A 91 17.64 10.84 -3.58
N TYR A 92 16.41 11.17 -3.19
CA TYR A 92 16.01 11.18 -1.79
C TYR A 92 15.81 9.76 -1.24
N ALA A 93 15.19 8.88 -2.02
CA ALA A 93 15.10 7.46 -1.67
C ALA A 93 16.48 6.84 -1.54
N LYS A 94 17.39 7.13 -2.48
CA LYS A 94 18.80 6.71 -2.44
C LYS A 94 19.48 7.14 -1.14
N ARG A 95 19.34 8.42 -0.79
CA ARG A 95 19.93 9.00 0.43
C ARG A 95 19.45 8.28 1.70
N THR A 96 18.17 7.94 1.78
CA THR A 96 17.65 7.17 2.92
C THR A 96 18.17 5.74 2.94
N LEU A 97 18.22 5.07 1.79
CA LEU A 97 18.77 3.72 1.68
C LEU A 97 20.24 3.69 2.13
N GLU A 98 21.08 4.59 1.62
CA GLU A 98 22.50 4.71 2.03
C GLU A 98 22.68 4.99 3.52
N ARG A 99 21.72 5.71 4.14
CA ARG A 99 21.74 6.04 5.57
C ARG A 99 21.27 4.89 6.46
N GLN A 100 20.25 4.14 6.04
CA GLN A 100 19.52 3.21 6.90
C GLN A 100 19.79 1.73 6.60
N VAL A 101 20.31 1.40 5.42
CA VAL A 101 20.47 0.02 4.95
C VAL A 101 21.96 -0.34 4.93
N PRO A 102 22.42 -1.23 5.83
CA PRO A 102 23.77 -1.78 5.76
C PRO A 102 24.01 -2.50 4.42
N GLU A 103 25.26 -2.48 3.95
CA GLU A 103 25.65 -3.19 2.73
C GLU A 103 25.31 -4.70 2.85
N GLY A 104 24.56 -5.22 1.87
CA GLY A 104 24.12 -6.62 1.83
C GLY A 104 22.92 -6.97 2.72
N ASP A 105 22.30 -6.00 3.40
CA ASP A 105 21.09 -6.22 4.21
C ASP A 105 19.81 -6.07 3.39
N ASP A 106 19.51 -7.11 2.59
CA ASP A 106 18.31 -7.16 1.76
C ASP A 106 17.02 -7.07 2.58
N ARG A 107 17.02 -7.56 3.82
CA ARG A 107 15.84 -7.47 4.70
C ARG A 107 15.54 -6.03 5.06
N LYS A 108 16.58 -5.28 5.44
CA LYS A 108 16.42 -3.86 5.75
C LYS A 108 16.09 -3.03 4.52
N MET A 109 16.64 -3.38 3.36
CA MET A 109 16.27 -2.77 2.09
C MET A 109 14.78 -2.93 1.81
N ILE A 110 14.26 -4.16 1.87
CA ILE A 110 12.84 -4.41 1.63
C ILE A 110 11.96 -3.70 2.66
N ASP A 111 12.33 -3.64 3.93
CA ASP A 111 11.62 -2.84 4.96
C ASP A 111 11.52 -1.35 4.58
N VAL A 112 12.64 -0.73 4.21
CA VAL A 112 12.69 0.70 3.86
C VAL A 112 11.89 0.97 2.58
N VAL A 113 12.08 0.17 1.53
CA VAL A 113 11.37 0.36 0.26
C VAL A 113 9.87 0.09 0.40
N SER A 114 9.46 -0.88 1.22
CA SER A 114 8.03 -1.13 1.51
C SER A 114 7.34 0.08 2.15
N LYS A 115 8.02 0.74 3.09
CA LYS A 115 7.53 1.98 3.72
C LYS A 115 7.43 3.11 2.70
N TYR A 116 8.43 3.25 1.84
CA TYR A 116 8.48 4.31 0.83
C TYR A 116 7.41 4.14 -0.25
N LEU A 117 7.12 2.92 -0.68
CA LEU A 117 6.14 2.67 -1.74
C LEU A 117 4.69 2.66 -1.24
N TYR A 118 4.44 2.14 -0.03
CA TYR A 118 3.07 1.89 0.45
C TYR A 118 2.83 2.44 1.84
N GLY A 119 3.60 1.97 2.84
CA GLY A 119 3.26 2.20 4.25
C GLY A 119 3.13 3.68 4.63
N ASN A 120 4.09 4.51 4.23
CA ASN A 120 4.10 5.94 4.56
C ASN A 120 2.93 6.68 3.91
N ALA A 121 2.64 6.41 2.63
CA ALA A 121 1.54 7.04 1.91
C ALA A 121 0.17 6.65 2.50
N THR A 122 0.00 5.38 2.89
CA THR A 122 -1.21 4.92 3.58
C THR A 122 -1.40 5.65 4.91
N ILE A 123 -0.36 5.83 5.71
CA ILE A 123 -0.47 6.57 6.98
C ILE A 123 -0.80 8.05 6.73
N GLN A 124 -0.16 8.68 5.74
CA GLN A 124 -0.44 10.07 5.37
C GLN A 124 -1.88 10.27 4.90
N LEU A 125 -2.46 9.29 4.20
CA LEU A 125 -3.87 9.29 3.81
C LEU A 125 -4.79 9.33 5.04
N PHE A 126 -4.53 8.44 6.01
CA PHE A 126 -5.30 8.38 7.26
C PHE A 126 -5.13 9.66 8.10
N ASP A 127 -3.92 10.21 8.16
CA ASP A 127 -3.64 11.49 8.80
C ASP A 127 -4.43 12.64 8.17
N ALA A 128 -4.50 12.69 6.84
CA ALA A 128 -5.26 13.72 6.12
C ALA A 128 -6.76 13.66 6.44
N TYR A 129 -7.36 12.47 6.45
CA TYR A 129 -8.78 12.31 6.83
C TYR A 129 -9.02 12.62 8.31
N ALA A 130 -8.13 12.18 9.20
CA ALA A 130 -8.23 12.47 10.62
C ALA A 130 -8.16 13.98 10.89
N LYS A 131 -7.25 14.69 10.20
CA LYS A 131 -7.10 16.15 10.27
C LYS A 131 -8.31 16.90 9.69
N ALA A 132 -8.90 16.41 8.61
CA ALA A 132 -10.12 16.99 8.04
C ALA A 132 -11.29 16.97 9.05
N GLY A 133 -11.29 16.02 9.99
CA GLY A 133 -12.18 16.03 11.16
C GLY A 133 -13.67 15.96 10.82
N ARG A 134 -14.03 15.33 9.69
CA ARG A 134 -15.40 15.35 9.16
C ARG A 134 -16.33 14.32 9.79
N GLY A 135 -15.82 13.49 10.70
CA GLY A 135 -16.58 12.43 11.39
C GLY A 135 -16.46 11.03 10.77
N ASN A 136 -15.58 10.85 9.77
CA ASN A 136 -15.31 9.55 9.16
C ASN A 136 -14.83 8.53 10.21
N ARG A 137 -15.31 7.29 10.10
CA ARG A 137 -14.74 6.15 10.83
C ARG A 137 -13.56 5.60 10.03
N LEU A 138 -12.37 5.70 10.59
CA LEU A 138 -11.11 5.33 9.96
C LEU A 138 -10.54 4.10 10.67
N TYR A 139 -10.35 2.99 9.97
CA TYR A 139 -9.80 1.74 10.51
C TYR A 139 -8.55 1.35 9.73
N LEU A 140 -7.38 1.52 10.35
CA LEU A 140 -6.09 1.21 9.76
C LEU A 140 -5.65 -0.20 10.16
N TYR A 141 -5.12 -1.00 9.23
CA TYR A 141 -4.43 -2.25 9.54
C TYR A 141 -3.01 -2.32 8.97
N ARG A 142 -2.23 -3.27 9.51
CA ARG A 142 -0.99 -3.77 8.89
C ARG A 142 -0.97 -5.29 8.90
N LEU A 143 -0.73 -5.91 7.76
CA LEU A 143 -0.51 -7.36 7.68
C LEU A 143 0.96 -7.69 7.95
N ASP A 144 1.21 -8.47 9.00
CA ASP A 144 2.53 -8.91 9.44
C ASP A 144 2.77 -10.41 9.22
N TRP A 145 1.73 -11.16 8.82
CA TRP A 145 1.77 -12.60 8.59
C TRP A 145 2.88 -12.99 7.61
N ASP A 146 3.86 -13.76 8.10
CA ASP A 146 5.11 -14.02 7.40
C ASP A 146 5.44 -15.49 7.20
N LYS A 147 4.40 -16.34 7.21
CA LYS A 147 4.55 -17.80 7.25
C LYS A 147 4.88 -18.42 5.89
N MET A 148 4.68 -17.67 4.80
CA MET A 148 5.07 -18.09 3.45
C MET A 148 6.41 -17.45 3.01
N PRO A 149 7.10 -17.99 1.97
CA PRO A 149 8.44 -17.51 1.57
C PRO A 149 8.55 -16.00 1.33
N MET A 150 7.57 -15.41 0.62
CA MET A 150 7.54 -13.97 0.34
C MET A 150 6.98 -13.14 1.51
N ARG A 151 6.63 -13.75 2.64
CA ARG A 151 6.13 -13.07 3.85
C ARG A 151 4.87 -12.24 3.55
N ALA A 152 4.65 -11.14 4.28
CA ALA A 152 3.57 -10.18 4.06
C ALA A 152 3.88 -9.25 2.87
N HIS A 153 3.97 -9.80 1.67
CA HIS A 153 4.31 -9.08 0.44
C HIS A 153 3.13 -8.36 -0.21
N HIS A 154 3.39 -7.57 -1.25
CA HIS A 154 2.34 -6.87 -1.98
C HIS A 154 1.29 -7.82 -2.56
N GLY A 155 0.01 -7.53 -2.26
CA GLY A 155 -1.14 -8.28 -2.77
C GLY A 155 -1.49 -9.57 -2.03
N ILE A 156 -0.74 -10.00 -1.01
CA ILE A 156 -1.07 -11.24 -0.29
C ILE A 156 -2.30 -11.12 0.62
N ASP A 157 -2.64 -9.91 1.05
CA ASP A 157 -3.82 -9.62 1.86
C ASP A 157 -5.13 -9.94 1.12
N SER A 158 -5.12 -9.96 -0.22
CA SER A 158 -6.27 -10.35 -1.03
C SER A 158 -6.76 -11.76 -0.71
N ALA A 159 -5.86 -12.73 -0.47
CA ALA A 159 -6.22 -14.10 -0.11
C ALA A 159 -7.04 -14.16 1.19
N PHE A 160 -6.68 -13.33 2.16
CA PHE A 160 -7.38 -13.24 3.44
C PHE A 160 -8.70 -12.47 3.32
N VAL A 161 -8.72 -11.39 2.55
CA VAL A 161 -9.93 -10.57 2.34
C VAL A 161 -10.98 -11.29 1.50
N MET A 162 -10.56 -12.13 0.54
CA MET A 162 -11.47 -12.94 -0.27
C MET A 162 -11.83 -14.26 0.42
N GLY A 163 -10.97 -14.77 1.29
CA GLY A 163 -11.13 -16.07 1.93
C GLY A 163 -10.90 -17.23 0.96
N ASP A 164 -10.00 -17.06 -0.01
CA ASP A 164 -9.66 -18.08 -1.00
C ASP A 164 -8.18 -18.00 -1.42
N ASP A 165 -7.73 -19.01 -2.17
CA ASP A 165 -6.37 -19.20 -2.64
C ASP A 165 -6.20 -18.89 -4.15
N LYS A 166 -7.19 -18.28 -4.80
CA LYS A 166 -7.20 -18.18 -6.27
C LYS A 166 -6.03 -17.37 -6.83
N GLU A 167 -5.68 -16.28 -6.15
CA GLU A 167 -4.54 -15.43 -6.53
C GLU A 167 -3.21 -16.03 -6.08
N TRP A 168 -3.23 -16.83 -5.01
CA TRP A 168 -2.05 -17.41 -4.38
C TRP A 168 -2.25 -18.91 -4.08
N PRO A 169 -2.21 -19.79 -5.10
CA PRO A 169 -2.53 -21.20 -4.92
C PRO A 169 -1.63 -21.88 -3.88
N GLY A 170 -2.24 -22.61 -2.93
CA GLY A 170 -1.53 -23.27 -1.84
C GLY A 170 -1.24 -22.38 -0.63
N VAL A 171 -1.65 -21.10 -0.63
CA VAL A 171 -1.49 -20.19 0.52
C VAL A 171 -2.18 -20.73 1.78
N GLU A 172 -3.26 -21.48 1.60
CA GLU A 172 -4.05 -22.11 2.67
C GLU A 172 -3.30 -23.20 3.44
N THR A 173 -2.20 -23.71 2.86
CA THR A 173 -1.36 -24.72 3.52
C THR A 173 -0.39 -24.14 4.54
N TYR A 174 -0.20 -22.82 4.57
CA TYR A 174 0.70 -22.16 5.51
C TYR A 174 0.03 -21.93 6.86
N GLU A 175 0.87 -21.92 7.91
CA GLU A 175 0.44 -21.82 9.30
C GLU A 175 -0.50 -20.62 9.56
N GLY A 176 -1.63 -20.90 10.21
CA GLY A 176 -2.58 -19.89 10.68
C GLY A 176 -3.33 -19.14 9.58
N PHE A 177 -3.22 -19.57 8.31
CA PHE A 177 -3.93 -18.92 7.21
C PHE A 177 -5.44 -18.98 7.40
N GLU A 178 -6.00 -20.16 7.68
CA GLU A 178 -7.45 -20.37 7.76
C GLU A 178 -8.09 -19.49 8.86
N GLU A 179 -7.51 -19.49 10.06
CA GLU A 179 -8.02 -18.71 11.20
C GLU A 179 -7.85 -17.19 10.97
N LEU A 180 -6.71 -16.77 10.43
CA LEU A 180 -6.46 -15.36 10.12
C LEU A 180 -7.38 -14.87 9.00
N SER A 181 -7.59 -15.69 7.97
CA SER A 181 -8.48 -15.42 6.84
C SER A 181 -9.93 -15.30 7.29
N ALA A 182 -10.41 -16.21 8.14
CA ALA A 182 -11.73 -16.09 8.75
C ALA A 182 -11.91 -14.80 9.56
N THR A 183 -10.86 -14.37 10.27
CA THR A 183 -10.85 -13.14 11.07
C THR A 183 -10.90 -11.89 10.19
N ILE A 184 -10.00 -11.78 9.21
CA ILE A 184 -9.94 -10.68 8.24
C ILE A 184 -11.25 -10.60 7.44
N LEU A 185 -11.67 -11.69 6.80
CA LEU A 185 -12.92 -11.72 6.04
C LEU A 185 -14.13 -11.36 6.91
N GLY A 186 -14.18 -11.80 8.16
CA GLY A 186 -15.22 -11.46 9.13
C GLY A 186 -15.27 -9.96 9.42
N ALA A 187 -14.12 -9.34 9.70
CA ALA A 187 -14.01 -7.92 9.98
C ALA A 187 -14.37 -7.04 8.76
N TRP A 188 -14.01 -7.46 7.54
CA TRP A 188 -14.40 -6.75 6.33
C TRP A 188 -15.91 -6.85 6.10
N LYS A 189 -16.52 -8.03 6.33
CA LYS A 189 -17.98 -8.21 6.20
C LYS A 189 -18.78 -7.32 7.15
N THR A 190 -18.33 -7.16 8.38
CA THR A 190 -18.99 -6.30 9.38
C THR A 190 -18.75 -4.82 9.09
N PHE A 191 -17.56 -4.43 8.62
CA PHE A 191 -17.33 -3.07 8.13
C PHE A 191 -18.23 -2.70 6.95
N ILE A 192 -18.38 -3.58 5.96
CA ILE A 192 -19.25 -3.33 4.80
C ILE A 192 -20.71 -3.12 5.22
N LYS A 193 -21.19 -3.83 6.24
CA LYS A 193 -22.58 -3.75 6.70
C LYS A 193 -22.83 -2.55 7.61
N ASP A 194 -21.92 -2.32 8.55
CA ASP A 194 -22.19 -1.51 9.74
C ASP A 194 -21.15 -0.39 9.94
N ALA A 195 -20.11 -0.35 9.10
CA ALA A 195 -18.91 0.47 9.26
C ALA A 195 -18.28 0.31 10.66
N TYR A 196 -18.23 -0.94 11.11
CA TYR A 196 -17.60 -1.37 12.35
C TYR A 196 -16.92 -2.74 12.12
N PRO A 197 -15.61 -2.78 11.88
CA PRO A 197 -14.92 -4.02 11.60
C PRO A 197 -14.71 -4.83 12.87
N GLN A 198 -15.28 -6.02 12.88
CA GLN A 198 -15.16 -6.96 13.99
C GLN A 198 -15.32 -8.41 13.55
N ALA A 199 -14.61 -9.32 14.23
CA ALA A 199 -14.72 -10.77 14.08
C ALA A 199 -14.63 -11.48 15.45
N PRO A 200 -15.09 -12.72 15.58
CA PRO A 200 -14.96 -13.48 16.83
C PRO A 200 -13.50 -13.59 17.28
N GLY A 201 -13.22 -13.28 18.56
CA GLY A 201 -11.88 -13.39 19.16
C GLY A 201 -10.93 -12.23 18.85
N MET A 202 -11.33 -11.29 17.99
CA MET A 202 -10.55 -10.10 17.64
C MET A 202 -10.71 -9.02 18.73
N PRO A 203 -9.62 -8.31 19.11
CA PRO A 203 -9.73 -7.15 19.99
C PRO A 203 -10.57 -6.05 19.33
N GLU A 204 -11.10 -5.13 20.13
CA GLU A 204 -11.79 -3.97 19.59
C GLU A 204 -10.85 -3.17 18.66
N TRP A 205 -11.28 -2.95 17.42
CA TRP A 205 -10.51 -2.18 16.44
C TRP A 205 -10.74 -0.69 16.69
N PRO A 206 -9.73 0.08 17.16
CA PRO A 206 -9.93 1.49 17.44
C PRO A 206 -10.15 2.28 16.16
N VAL A 207 -10.98 3.33 16.24
CA VAL A 207 -11.04 4.34 15.20
C VAL A 207 -9.74 5.15 15.24
N TYR A 208 -9.06 5.22 14.11
CA TYR A 208 -7.87 6.04 13.91
C TYR A 208 -8.22 7.52 14.02
N THR A 209 -7.49 8.26 14.85
CA THR A 209 -7.65 9.71 15.01
C THR A 209 -6.30 10.42 15.04
N ALA A 210 -6.32 11.75 14.99
CA ALA A 210 -5.10 12.55 15.07
C ALA A 210 -4.38 12.39 16.43
N ASP A 211 -5.13 12.19 17.50
CA ASP A 211 -4.62 12.03 18.88
C ASP A 211 -4.34 10.57 19.24
N ASP A 212 -4.96 9.62 18.53
CA ASP A 212 -4.85 8.19 18.78
C ASP A 212 -4.60 7.43 17.46
N LYS A 213 -3.31 7.34 17.12
CA LYS A 213 -2.83 6.72 15.88
C LYS A 213 -2.52 5.24 16.11
N ARG A 214 -3.55 4.42 16.24
CA ARG A 214 -3.42 2.96 16.39
C ARG A 214 -3.95 2.22 15.17
N LEU A 215 -3.41 1.03 14.93
CA LEU A 215 -3.84 0.15 13.85
C LEU A 215 -4.04 -1.28 14.36
N MET A 216 -4.81 -2.07 13.59
CA MET A 216 -4.92 -3.51 13.78
C MET A 216 -3.75 -4.21 13.10
N ARG A 217 -2.92 -4.93 13.86
CA ARG A 217 -1.91 -5.82 13.29
C ARG A 217 -2.52 -7.20 13.07
N PHE A 218 -2.44 -7.67 11.84
CA PHE A 218 -2.84 -9.02 11.45
C PHE A 218 -1.61 -9.92 11.32
N ASP A 219 -1.53 -10.94 12.15
CA ASP A 219 -0.54 -12.03 12.13
C ASP A 219 -1.24 -13.28 12.71
N THR A 220 -0.52 -14.35 13.03
CA THR A 220 -1.10 -15.49 13.78
C THR A 220 -1.66 -15.06 15.15
N THR A 221 -1.26 -13.88 15.65
CA THR A 221 -1.94 -13.16 16.73
C THR A 221 -2.44 -11.81 16.20
N VAL A 222 -3.72 -11.52 16.46
CA VAL A 222 -4.37 -10.27 16.08
C VAL A 222 -4.37 -9.32 17.27
N GLU A 223 -3.77 -8.14 17.09
CA GLU A 223 -3.59 -7.18 18.18
C GLU A 223 -3.62 -5.72 17.71
N VAL A 224 -3.94 -4.82 18.63
CA VAL A 224 -3.88 -3.37 18.40
C VAL A 224 -2.50 -2.88 18.77
N ILE A 225 -1.84 -2.17 17.85
CA ILE A 225 -0.53 -1.55 18.08
C ILE A 225 -0.55 -0.07 17.68
N ASP A 226 0.46 0.67 18.13
CA ASP A 226 0.72 2.01 17.61
C ASP A 226 1.04 1.94 16.12
N ALA A 227 0.42 2.83 15.35
CA ALA A 227 0.78 3.00 13.94
C ALA A 227 2.23 3.48 13.86
N PRO A 228 3.05 2.92 12.93
CA PRO A 228 4.41 3.38 12.78
C PRO A 228 4.41 4.85 12.36
N LYS A 229 5.42 5.60 12.82
CA LYS A 229 5.62 6.98 12.37
C LYS A 229 5.99 6.96 10.89
N VAL A 230 5.49 7.93 10.14
CA VAL A 230 5.95 8.19 8.78
C VAL A 230 7.45 8.47 8.84
N ASP A 231 8.23 7.63 8.18
CA ASP A 231 9.68 7.75 8.05
C ASP A 231 9.99 7.96 6.57
N LEU A 232 9.82 9.20 6.12
CA LEU A 232 10.19 9.69 4.80
C LEU A 232 11.32 10.70 4.95
N ASP A 233 12.14 10.79 3.92
CA ASP A 233 13.06 11.90 3.79
C ASP A 233 12.24 13.22 3.76
N PRO A 234 12.60 14.24 4.56
CA PRO A 234 11.80 15.47 4.70
C PRO A 234 11.67 16.25 3.40
N ASP A 235 12.55 16.02 2.42
CA ASP A 235 12.50 16.66 1.11
C ASP A 235 11.63 15.89 0.09
N ILE A 236 11.16 14.68 0.44
CA ILE A 236 10.19 13.92 -0.37
C ILE A 236 8.79 14.45 -0.09
N PRO A 237 8.06 14.94 -1.11
CA PRO A 237 6.65 15.22 -0.95
C PRO A 237 5.87 13.91 -0.77
N HIS A 238 4.67 13.97 -0.21
CA HIS A 238 3.81 12.79 -0.03
C HIS A 238 3.56 12.01 -1.34
N GLN A 239 3.66 12.68 -2.49
CA GLN A 239 3.72 12.02 -3.79
C GLN A 239 5.10 11.40 -4.01
N ILE A 240 5.15 10.07 -3.89
CA ILE A 240 6.40 9.29 -3.94
C ILE A 240 6.98 9.10 -5.35
N PHE A 241 6.18 9.29 -6.40
CA PHE A 241 6.61 9.22 -7.80
C PHE A 241 6.11 10.42 -8.60
N ALA A 242 7.04 11.04 -9.33
CA ALA A 242 6.74 12.03 -10.37
C ALA A 242 7.77 11.92 -11.48
N LEU A 243 7.31 11.98 -12.73
CA LEU A 243 8.17 12.05 -13.92
C LEU A 243 9.03 13.32 -13.94
#